data_AF-G0MEQ1-F1
#
_entry.id   AF-G0MEQ1-F1
#
_cell.length_a   1.000
_cell.length_b   1.000
_cell.length_c   1.000
_cell.angle_alpha   90.00
_cell.angle_beta   90.00
_cell.angle_gamma   90.00
#
_symmetry.space_group_name_H-M   'P 1'
#
loop_
_entity.id
_entity.type
_entity.pdbx_description
1 polymer ?
#
loop_
_entity_poly.entity_id
_entity_poly.type
_entity_poly.pdbx_seq_one_letter_code
_entity_poly.pdbx_strand_id
1 'polypeptide(L)'
;MWPRGFPLEHIEKHTNGNSSKVLCYQMKRAAVQQGLVHHDPDVDAIYRLLHAWNSQNTLFHKLAFHTLYLPTTVSFRTTDIWRSFISQKILHLSGLTVSFVSTNAVQFRNAHDYLKDFKDEKQVYEDSGKMIEFLHKWKCSNESSNSLEKCINQLSDDMVINDLWGTEDSELMKMFLSDLKSMGFKFPELIKEDYEDPYLPSSNETDRNVNCRRMNLEFELVDPEEDEEQGLRKAIQKLNYFGDIIEWCNETGYSNLTESFRSPEQLRVKHDESYVLQKDLNSVLIVVNNFAWKYGIGLIQRLYQPYFASVIFCGSFYPEKLEEQDNYTSTINPINYVHMNPAEIVNGAFAYHCVTLVKEIGMSNVEGYFLMADDTVFNIWQRIDYSRVHH
;
A
#
# COMPACT_ATOMS: atom_id res chain seq x y z
N MET A 1 -12.74 -14.67 13.83
CA MET A 1 -13.29 -14.25 12.53
C MET A 1 -12.32 -14.71 11.46
N TRP A 2 -12.81 -15.12 10.29
CA TRP A 2 -11.96 -15.58 9.18
C TRP A 2 -11.82 -14.47 8.12
N PRO A 3 -10.62 -14.27 7.52
CA PRO A 3 -10.37 -13.31 6.44
C PRO A 3 -11.43 -13.33 5.35
N ARG A 4 -11.97 -12.20 4.89
CA ARG A 4 -12.68 -12.18 3.60
C ARG A 4 -11.81 -11.44 2.60
N GLY A 5 -11.42 -12.09 1.51
CA GLY A 5 -10.58 -11.49 0.49
C GLY A 5 -9.53 -12.45 -0.08
N PHE A 6 -8.33 -11.95 -0.31
CA PHE A 6 -7.26 -12.71 -0.95
C PHE A 6 -6.80 -13.89 -0.08
N PRO A 7 -6.50 -15.05 -0.69
CA PRO A 7 -6.10 -16.25 0.05
C PRO A 7 -4.82 -16.03 0.87
N LEU A 8 -4.86 -16.38 2.18
CA LEU A 8 -3.74 -16.23 3.11
C LEU A 8 -2.44 -16.89 2.62
N GLU A 9 -2.57 -18.05 1.99
CA GLU A 9 -1.46 -18.84 1.41
C GLU A 9 -0.66 -18.11 0.34
N HIS A 10 -1.26 -17.12 -0.33
CA HIS A 10 -0.56 -16.26 -1.28
C HIS A 10 0.03 -15.03 -0.60
N ILE A 11 -0.53 -14.57 0.54
CA ILE A 11 -0.05 -13.39 1.29
C ILE A 11 1.35 -13.61 1.83
N GLU A 12 1.56 -14.72 2.56
CA GLU A 12 2.85 -15.01 3.21
C GLU A 12 4.00 -15.16 2.21
N LYS A 13 3.67 -15.54 0.97
CA LYS A 13 4.64 -15.71 -0.12
C LYS A 13 4.79 -14.46 -0.98
N HIS A 14 3.90 -13.48 -0.83
CA HIS A 14 3.91 -12.27 -1.65
C HIS A 14 4.95 -11.29 -1.13
N THR A 15 6.16 -11.39 -1.65
CA THR A 15 7.05 -10.23 -1.65
C THR A 15 6.45 -9.25 -2.66
N ASN A 16 6.08 -8.04 -2.24
CA ASN A 16 5.55 -7.02 -3.16
C ASN A 16 6.54 -6.66 -4.30
N GLY A 17 7.67 -7.35 -4.46
CA GLY A 17 8.75 -6.99 -5.37
C GLY A 17 9.36 -5.64 -5.00
N ASN A 18 10.57 -5.39 -5.48
CA ASN A 18 11.06 -4.02 -5.47
C ASN A 18 10.27 -3.24 -6.53
N SER A 19 9.72 -2.08 -6.18
CA SER A 19 9.06 -1.12 -7.10
C SER A 19 7.62 -1.40 -7.54
N SER A 20 6.83 -2.18 -6.81
CA SER A 20 5.38 -2.36 -7.13
C SER A 20 4.50 -1.19 -6.71
N LYS A 21 4.94 -0.38 -5.75
CA LYS A 21 4.24 0.83 -5.32
C LYS A 21 4.83 2.01 -6.09
N VAL A 22 3.94 2.80 -6.69
CA VAL A 22 4.30 4.02 -7.42
C VAL A 22 3.53 5.23 -6.92
N LEU A 23 4.22 6.37 -6.86
CA LEU A 23 3.62 7.68 -6.63
C LEU A 23 3.44 8.37 -7.98
N CYS A 24 2.20 8.60 -8.39
CA CYS A 24 1.86 9.23 -9.67
C CYS A 24 1.17 10.57 -9.45
N TYR A 25 1.61 11.63 -10.13
CA TYR A 25 0.91 12.93 -10.06
C TYR A 25 -0.34 12.98 -10.96
N GLN A 26 -0.34 12.24 -12.07
CA GLN A 26 -1.48 12.07 -12.96
C GLN A 26 -1.96 10.62 -12.96
N MET A 27 -3.19 10.42 -12.47
CA MET A 27 -3.90 9.14 -12.52
C MET A 27 -5.21 9.28 -13.31
N LYS A 28 -5.46 8.34 -14.23
CA LYS A 28 -6.78 8.18 -14.85
C LYS A 28 -7.77 7.84 -13.75
N ARG A 29 -8.98 8.38 -13.86
CA ARG A 29 -10.06 8.08 -12.94
C ARG A 29 -10.34 6.57 -12.95
N ALA A 30 -10.26 5.95 -11.77
CA ALA A 30 -10.57 4.53 -11.61
C ALA A 30 -12.01 4.23 -12.05
N ALA A 31 -12.21 3.07 -12.67
CA ALA A 31 -13.51 2.65 -13.18
C ALA A 31 -14.42 2.13 -12.07
N VAL A 32 -13.83 1.63 -10.98
CA VAL A 32 -14.51 1.23 -9.75
C VAL A 32 -13.79 1.87 -8.57
N GLN A 33 -14.55 2.46 -7.66
CA GLN A 33 -14.01 3.06 -6.44
C GLN A 33 -14.69 2.44 -5.23
N GLN A 34 -13.91 1.85 -4.33
CA GLN A 34 -14.40 1.27 -3.09
C GLN A 34 -14.00 2.17 -1.92
N GLY A 35 -14.97 2.70 -1.18
CA GLY A 35 -14.70 3.40 0.07
C GLY A 35 -14.63 2.44 1.25
N LEU A 36 -13.71 2.71 2.18
CA LEU A 36 -13.69 2.03 3.48
C LEU A 36 -14.89 2.48 4.34
N VAL A 37 -15.30 1.66 5.32
CA VAL A 37 -16.52 1.89 6.11
C VAL A 37 -16.23 1.72 7.60
N HIS A 38 -16.55 2.75 8.37
CA HIS A 38 -16.30 2.76 9.81
C HIS A 38 -17.21 1.77 10.58
N HIS A 39 -16.72 1.34 11.73
CA HIS A 39 -17.21 0.27 12.60
C HIS A 39 -16.97 -1.15 12.08
N ASP A 40 -17.79 -1.70 11.17
CA ASP A 40 -17.49 -3.06 10.67
C ASP A 40 -18.27 -3.49 9.40
N PRO A 41 -17.66 -3.46 8.22
CA PRO A 41 -18.11 -4.18 7.04
C PRO A 41 -17.41 -5.55 6.88
N ASP A 42 -16.88 -6.10 7.98
CA ASP A 42 -16.21 -7.41 8.20
C ASP A 42 -14.88 -7.63 7.45
N VAL A 43 -13.67 -7.13 7.76
CA VAL A 43 -13.03 -6.37 8.85
C VAL A 43 -11.89 -5.58 8.16
N ASP A 44 -11.81 -4.27 8.37
CA ASP A 44 -11.67 -3.27 7.29
C ASP A 44 -10.25 -2.81 6.85
N ALA A 45 -9.13 -3.47 7.17
CA ALA A 45 -7.82 -2.98 6.68
C ALA A 45 -6.84 -4.07 6.22
N ILE A 46 -6.50 -5.05 7.06
CA ILE A 46 -5.49 -6.07 6.70
C ILE A 46 -6.01 -7.07 5.65
N TYR A 47 -7.32 -7.34 5.62
CA TYR A 47 -7.91 -8.35 4.73
C TYR A 47 -8.34 -7.85 3.34
N ARG A 48 -8.52 -6.53 3.17
CA ARG A 48 -8.89 -5.93 1.88
C ARG A 48 -7.68 -5.51 1.04
N LEU A 49 -6.51 -5.40 1.66
CA LEU A 49 -5.26 -4.91 1.05
C LEU A 49 -4.66 -5.80 -0.04
N LEU A 50 -5.29 -6.94 -0.35
CA LEU A 50 -4.89 -7.83 -1.44
C LEU A 50 -5.98 -8.02 -2.50
N HIS A 51 -6.80 -6.96 -2.65
CA HIS A 51 -7.65 -6.63 -3.80
C HIS A 51 -8.88 -7.53 -4.01
N ALA A 52 -9.81 -7.53 -3.05
CA ALA A 52 -11.22 -7.86 -3.29
C ALA A 52 -12.08 -6.71 -2.75
N TRP A 53 -13.16 -6.33 -3.43
CA TRP A 53 -14.13 -5.34 -2.91
C TRP A 53 -15.52 -5.95 -2.79
N ASN A 54 -16.31 -5.46 -1.83
CA ASN A 54 -17.70 -5.89 -1.66
C ASN A 54 -18.63 -4.96 -2.46
N SER A 55 -19.94 -5.08 -2.32
CA SER A 55 -20.89 -4.17 -3.02
C SER A 55 -21.30 -2.95 -2.20
N GLN A 56 -20.85 -2.86 -0.94
CA GLN A 56 -21.20 -1.78 -0.03
C GLN A 56 -20.22 -0.64 -0.26
N ASN A 57 -20.70 0.60 -0.30
CA ASN A 57 -19.84 1.77 -0.47
C ASN A 57 -18.92 1.72 -1.72
N THR A 58 -19.42 1.10 -2.79
CA THR A 58 -18.74 1.00 -4.09
C THR A 58 -19.39 1.91 -5.11
N LEU A 59 -18.60 2.74 -5.78
CA LEU A 59 -19.01 3.54 -6.92
C LEU A 59 -18.51 2.91 -8.22
N PHE A 60 -19.42 2.64 -9.15
CA PHE A 60 -19.09 2.17 -10.49
C PHE A 60 -19.22 3.31 -11.49
N HIS A 61 -18.13 3.60 -12.19
CA HIS A 61 -18.19 4.46 -13.36
C HIS A 61 -18.89 3.73 -14.50
N LYS A 62 -19.58 4.46 -15.40
CA LYS A 62 -20.30 3.88 -16.55
C LYS A 62 -19.46 2.82 -17.29
N LEU A 63 -18.17 3.09 -17.50
CA LEU A 63 -17.26 2.17 -18.20
C LEU A 63 -17.17 0.77 -17.58
N ALA A 64 -17.46 0.60 -16.30
CA ALA A 64 -17.42 -0.67 -15.57
C ALA A 64 -18.80 -1.35 -15.41
N PHE A 65 -19.88 -0.85 -16.02
CA PHE A 65 -21.22 -1.44 -15.79
C PHE A 65 -21.34 -2.91 -16.21
N HIS A 66 -20.52 -3.35 -17.16
CA HIS A 66 -20.42 -4.75 -17.56
C HIS A 66 -19.87 -5.69 -16.47
N THR A 67 -19.36 -5.16 -15.36
CA THR A 67 -18.86 -5.92 -14.21
C THR A 67 -19.82 -5.92 -13.01
N LEU A 68 -21.06 -5.42 -13.18
CA LEU A 68 -22.06 -5.36 -12.11
C LEU A 68 -22.77 -6.71 -11.85
N TYR A 69 -22.63 -7.69 -12.75
CA TYR A 69 -23.26 -8.99 -12.63
C TYR A 69 -22.81 -9.72 -11.36
N LEU A 70 -23.77 -10.20 -10.57
CA LEU A 70 -23.52 -11.03 -9.39
C LEU A 70 -23.87 -12.48 -9.70
N PRO A 71 -22.94 -13.43 -9.54
CA PRO A 71 -23.23 -14.85 -9.69
C PRO A 71 -24.31 -15.32 -8.72
N THR A 72 -25.18 -16.20 -9.21
CA THR A 72 -26.40 -16.68 -8.57
C THR A 72 -26.29 -18.13 -8.10
N THR A 73 -25.38 -18.92 -8.68
CA THR A 73 -25.16 -20.32 -8.28
C THR A 73 -24.22 -20.45 -7.07
N VAL A 74 -23.65 -19.33 -6.61
CA VAL A 74 -22.78 -19.25 -5.43
C VAL A 74 -23.55 -18.67 -4.24
N SER A 75 -23.06 -18.91 -3.03
CA SER A 75 -23.72 -18.38 -1.83
C SER A 75 -23.76 -16.84 -1.82
N PHE A 76 -24.77 -16.28 -1.16
CA PHE A 76 -24.93 -14.83 -1.03
C PHE A 76 -23.74 -14.15 -0.33
N ARG A 77 -23.02 -14.89 0.52
CA ARG A 77 -21.82 -14.42 1.23
C ARG A 77 -20.53 -14.51 0.40
N THR A 78 -20.58 -15.18 -0.76
CA THR A 78 -19.44 -15.41 -1.68
C THR A 78 -19.52 -14.53 -2.93
N THR A 79 -20.74 -14.22 -3.38
CA THR A 79 -21.00 -13.62 -4.70
C THR A 79 -20.28 -12.28 -4.93
N ASP A 80 -20.19 -11.41 -3.93
CA ASP A 80 -19.60 -10.08 -4.05
C ASP A 80 -18.08 -10.13 -4.13
N ILE A 81 -17.44 -11.00 -3.34
CA ILE A 81 -16.00 -11.27 -3.37
C ILE A 81 -15.61 -11.85 -4.73
N TRP A 82 -16.31 -12.89 -5.19
CA TRP A 82 -16.01 -13.51 -6.47
C TRP A 82 -16.24 -12.57 -7.64
N ARG A 83 -17.34 -11.82 -7.63
CA ARG A 83 -17.55 -10.74 -8.59
C ARG A 83 -16.36 -9.80 -8.61
N SER A 84 -15.77 -9.44 -7.47
CA SER A 84 -14.63 -8.52 -7.45
C SER A 84 -13.37 -9.08 -8.11
N PHE A 85 -13.05 -10.36 -7.92
CA PHE A 85 -11.90 -10.99 -8.59
C PHE A 85 -12.10 -11.05 -10.12
N ILE A 86 -13.29 -11.45 -10.53
CA ILE A 86 -13.67 -11.57 -11.94
C ILE A 86 -13.71 -10.19 -12.59
N SER A 87 -14.28 -9.20 -11.90
CA SER A 87 -14.34 -7.81 -12.35
C SER A 87 -12.94 -7.25 -12.55
N GLN A 88 -11.99 -7.48 -11.63
CA GLN A 88 -10.61 -7.03 -11.82
C GLN A 88 -9.99 -7.61 -13.07
N LYS A 89 -10.15 -8.92 -13.26
CA LYS A 89 -9.64 -9.57 -14.46
C LYS A 89 -10.19 -8.91 -15.71
N ILE A 90 -11.50 -8.67 -15.76
CA ILE A 90 -12.19 -8.04 -16.90
C ILE A 90 -11.74 -6.59 -17.09
N LEU A 91 -11.66 -5.78 -16.02
CA LEU A 91 -11.23 -4.37 -16.09
C LEU A 91 -9.79 -4.25 -16.61
N HIS A 92 -8.90 -5.15 -16.18
CA HIS A 92 -7.51 -5.18 -16.62
C HIS A 92 -7.39 -5.48 -18.13
N LEU A 93 -8.31 -6.24 -18.73
CA LEU A 93 -8.33 -6.45 -20.19
C LEU A 93 -8.52 -5.14 -20.99
N SER A 94 -9.03 -4.08 -20.36
CA SER A 94 -9.28 -2.78 -20.98
C SER A 94 -8.47 -1.63 -20.35
N GLY A 95 -7.44 -1.95 -19.55
CA GLY A 95 -6.60 -0.94 -18.89
C GLY A 95 -7.41 -0.05 -17.92
N LEU A 96 -8.51 -0.59 -17.38
CA LEU A 96 -9.31 0.06 -16.35
C LEU A 96 -8.83 -0.39 -14.98
N THR A 97 -8.89 0.53 -14.01
CA THR A 97 -8.34 0.32 -12.67
C THR A 97 -9.42 0.42 -11.59
N VAL A 98 -9.09 -0.11 -10.42
CA VAL A 98 -9.89 -0.05 -9.20
C VAL A 98 -9.13 0.80 -8.20
N SER A 99 -9.81 1.68 -7.48
CA SER A 99 -9.22 2.48 -6.40
C SER A 99 -9.91 2.23 -5.07
N PHE A 100 -9.14 2.24 -3.99
CA PHE A 100 -9.66 2.24 -2.63
C PHE A 100 -9.49 3.65 -2.04
N VAL A 101 -10.53 4.14 -1.35
CA VAL A 101 -10.52 5.47 -0.71
C VAL A 101 -10.77 5.35 0.79
N SER A 102 -10.34 6.35 1.55
CA SER A 102 -10.47 6.39 3.01
C SER A 102 -11.92 6.23 3.48
N THR A 103 -12.08 5.96 4.77
CA THR A 103 -13.40 5.78 5.39
C THR A 103 -14.29 7.00 5.13
N ASN A 104 -15.45 6.77 4.53
CA ASN A 104 -16.43 7.83 4.20
C ASN A 104 -17.89 7.41 4.47
N ALA A 105 -18.10 6.22 5.03
CA ALA A 105 -19.41 5.72 5.44
C ALA A 105 -19.30 5.07 6.83
N VAL A 106 -20.44 4.96 7.52
CA VAL A 106 -20.57 4.29 8.82
C VAL A 106 -21.65 3.23 8.68
N GLN A 107 -21.35 1.99 9.08
CA GLN A 107 -22.32 0.90 8.99
C GLN A 107 -22.97 0.61 10.35
N PHE A 108 -24.31 0.52 10.34
CA PHE A 108 -25.10 0.02 11.46
C PHE A 108 -25.63 -1.37 11.11
N ARG A 109 -25.19 -2.41 11.84
CA ARG A 109 -25.51 -3.80 11.53
C ARG A 109 -26.81 -4.27 12.17
N ASN A 110 -27.40 -5.28 11.52
CA ASN A 110 -28.41 -6.14 12.10
C ASN A 110 -27.73 -7.35 12.78
N ALA A 111 -28.42 -7.99 13.73
CA ALA A 111 -27.92 -9.23 14.34
C ALA A 111 -27.83 -10.35 13.28
N HIS A 112 -26.74 -11.11 13.31
CA HIS A 112 -26.46 -12.22 12.40
C HIS A 112 -26.29 -13.54 13.15
N ASP A 113 -26.56 -14.66 12.47
CA ASP A 113 -26.20 -16.00 12.93
C ASP A 113 -24.82 -16.37 12.38
N TYR A 114 -23.80 -16.25 13.23
CA TYR A 114 -22.41 -16.49 12.85
C TYR A 114 -22.13 -17.91 12.35
N LEU A 115 -22.86 -18.92 12.84
CA LEU A 115 -22.64 -20.30 12.40
C LEU A 115 -23.22 -20.54 11.01
N LYS A 116 -24.36 -19.90 10.71
CA LYS A 116 -24.92 -19.90 9.36
C LYS A 116 -23.99 -19.17 8.39
N ASP A 117 -23.55 -17.97 8.76
CA ASP A 117 -22.64 -17.16 7.93
C ASP A 117 -21.33 -17.92 7.62
N PHE A 118 -20.73 -18.58 8.61
CA PHE A 118 -19.55 -19.41 8.39
C PHE A 118 -19.79 -20.55 7.37
N LYS A 119 -20.94 -21.23 7.45
CA LYS A 119 -21.28 -22.29 6.49
C LYS A 119 -21.46 -21.75 5.08
N ASP A 120 -22.10 -20.60 4.96
CA ASP A 120 -22.32 -19.93 3.67
C ASP A 120 -21.00 -19.40 3.08
N GLU A 121 -19.99 -19.09 3.91
CA GLU A 121 -18.69 -18.59 3.48
C GLU A 121 -17.64 -19.67 3.20
N LYS A 122 -17.93 -20.94 3.49
CA LYS A 122 -16.98 -22.06 3.33
C LYS A 122 -16.32 -22.08 1.95
N GLN A 123 -17.11 -21.83 0.90
CA GLN A 123 -16.64 -21.79 -0.49
C GLN A 123 -15.59 -20.71 -0.73
N VAL A 124 -15.72 -19.54 -0.10
CA VAL A 124 -14.71 -18.46 -0.18
C VAL A 124 -13.36 -18.98 0.29
N TYR A 125 -13.33 -19.74 1.39
CA TYR A 125 -12.09 -20.21 1.99
C TYR A 125 -11.44 -21.34 1.20
N GLU A 126 -12.24 -22.25 0.65
CA GLU A 126 -11.73 -23.44 -0.04
C GLU A 126 -11.34 -23.16 -1.50
N ASP A 127 -12.05 -22.26 -2.19
CA ASP A 127 -11.93 -22.11 -3.64
C ASP A 127 -11.28 -20.79 -4.09
N SER A 128 -11.06 -19.82 -3.20
CA SER A 128 -10.46 -18.53 -3.63
C SER A 128 -9.04 -18.68 -4.17
N GLY A 129 -8.22 -19.59 -3.63
CA GLY A 129 -6.89 -19.92 -4.19
C GLY A 129 -6.99 -20.40 -5.64
N LYS A 130 -7.85 -21.39 -5.88
CA LYS A 130 -8.15 -21.93 -7.22
C LYS A 130 -8.66 -20.83 -8.18
N MET A 131 -9.56 -19.96 -7.71
CA MET A 131 -10.09 -18.84 -8.49
C MET A 131 -8.98 -17.86 -8.91
N ILE A 132 -8.13 -17.44 -7.98
CA ILE A 132 -7.05 -16.49 -8.26
C ILE A 132 -6.03 -17.10 -9.22
N GLU A 133 -5.62 -18.35 -9.01
CA GLU A 133 -4.70 -19.04 -9.93
C GLU A 133 -5.27 -19.17 -11.34
N PHE A 134 -6.55 -19.51 -11.45
CA PHE A 134 -7.26 -19.59 -12.72
C PHE A 134 -7.27 -18.22 -13.42
N LEU A 135 -7.75 -17.18 -12.75
CA LEU A 135 -7.85 -15.83 -13.33
C LEU A 135 -6.48 -15.24 -13.69
N HIS A 136 -5.44 -15.55 -12.91
CA HIS A 136 -4.07 -15.12 -13.20
C HIS A 136 -3.56 -15.74 -14.52
N LYS A 137 -3.76 -17.05 -14.72
CA LYS A 137 -3.33 -17.79 -15.92
C LYS A 137 -4.24 -17.56 -17.13
N TRP A 138 -5.51 -17.23 -16.91
CA TRP A 138 -6.50 -17.10 -17.97
C TRP A 138 -6.16 -15.96 -18.94
N LYS A 139 -6.36 -16.22 -20.23
CA LYS A 139 -6.21 -15.24 -21.31
C LYS A 139 -7.40 -15.37 -22.27
N CYS A 140 -7.87 -14.23 -22.79
CA CYS A 140 -8.87 -14.25 -23.85
C CYS A 140 -8.25 -14.84 -25.13
N SER A 141 -8.97 -15.76 -25.78
CA SER A 141 -8.48 -16.40 -27.00
C SER A 141 -8.45 -15.42 -28.18
N ASN A 142 -7.59 -15.69 -29.18
CA ASN A 142 -7.42 -14.83 -30.36
C ASN A 142 -8.69 -14.71 -31.22
N GLU A 143 -9.62 -15.66 -31.15
CA GLU A 143 -10.90 -15.58 -31.86
C GLU A 143 -11.88 -14.62 -31.17
N SER A 144 -11.80 -14.56 -29.84
CA SER A 144 -12.65 -13.75 -28.97
C SER A 144 -12.05 -12.37 -28.65
N SER A 145 -10.75 -12.15 -28.87
CA SER A 145 -10.02 -10.90 -28.61
C SER A 145 -10.44 -9.71 -29.49
N ASN A 146 -11.44 -9.89 -30.35
CA ASN A 146 -12.01 -8.83 -31.16
C ASN A 146 -12.92 -7.87 -30.36
N SER A 147 -13.43 -8.30 -29.20
CA SER A 147 -14.32 -7.47 -28.37
C SER A 147 -14.33 -7.94 -26.91
N LEU A 148 -14.38 -7.00 -25.97
CA LEU A 148 -14.47 -7.32 -24.54
C LEU A 148 -15.68 -8.21 -24.21
N GLU A 149 -16.84 -7.97 -24.83
CA GLU A 149 -18.06 -8.78 -24.68
C GLU A 149 -17.80 -10.28 -24.91
N LYS A 150 -17.11 -10.63 -26.00
CA LYS A 150 -16.74 -12.02 -26.32
C LYS A 150 -15.76 -12.60 -25.31
N CYS A 151 -14.78 -11.81 -24.85
CA CYS A 151 -13.86 -12.25 -23.80
C CYS A 151 -14.59 -12.56 -22.49
N ILE A 152 -15.59 -11.75 -22.11
CA ILE A 152 -16.39 -11.99 -20.90
C ILE A 152 -17.23 -13.27 -21.06
N ASN A 153 -17.86 -13.47 -22.22
CA ASN A 153 -18.62 -14.70 -22.51
C ASN A 153 -17.72 -15.95 -22.50
N GLN A 154 -16.50 -15.85 -23.02
CA GLN A 154 -15.56 -16.96 -22.96
C GLN A 154 -15.11 -17.22 -21.52
N LEU A 155 -14.80 -16.16 -20.76
CA LEU A 155 -14.43 -16.29 -19.36
C LEU A 155 -15.55 -16.97 -18.56
N SER A 156 -16.81 -16.59 -18.79
CA SER A 156 -17.95 -17.20 -18.10
C SER A 156 -18.08 -18.70 -18.40
N ASP A 157 -17.90 -19.11 -19.65
CA ASP A 157 -17.90 -20.53 -20.04
C ASP A 157 -16.71 -21.29 -19.45
N ASP A 158 -15.50 -20.71 -19.49
CA ASP A 158 -14.29 -21.31 -18.93
C ASP A 158 -14.38 -21.46 -17.40
N MET A 159 -15.06 -20.53 -16.72
CA MET A 159 -15.33 -20.63 -15.28
C MET A 159 -16.26 -21.80 -14.94
N VAL A 160 -17.25 -22.10 -15.79
CA VAL A 160 -18.12 -23.27 -15.62
C VAL A 160 -17.33 -24.55 -15.83
N ILE A 161 -16.47 -24.61 -16.85
CA ILE A 161 -15.61 -25.77 -17.13
C ILE A 161 -14.67 -26.09 -15.95
N ASN A 162 -14.24 -25.06 -15.22
CA ASN A 162 -13.36 -25.21 -14.07
C ASN A 162 -14.10 -25.41 -12.74
N ASP A 163 -15.40 -25.69 -12.76
CA ASP A 163 -16.26 -25.85 -11.58
C ASP A 163 -16.22 -24.62 -10.63
N LEU A 164 -15.99 -23.43 -11.19
CA LEU A 164 -16.01 -22.18 -10.45
C LEU A 164 -17.37 -21.47 -10.58
N TRP A 165 -18.16 -21.75 -11.61
CA TRP A 165 -19.54 -21.27 -11.74
C TRP A 165 -20.45 -22.41 -12.17
N GLY A 166 -21.75 -22.32 -11.87
CA GLY A 166 -22.77 -23.18 -12.48
C GLY A 166 -23.13 -22.71 -13.89
N THR A 167 -23.72 -23.61 -14.69
CA THR A 167 -24.11 -23.32 -16.09
C THR A 167 -25.05 -22.12 -16.21
N GLU A 168 -25.96 -21.97 -15.24
CA GLU A 168 -26.91 -20.85 -15.17
C GLU A 168 -26.20 -19.49 -15.10
N ASP A 169 -25.05 -19.40 -14.43
CA ASP A 169 -24.32 -18.13 -14.31
C ASP A 169 -23.70 -17.67 -15.63
N SER A 170 -23.23 -18.60 -16.46
CA SER A 170 -22.74 -18.25 -17.79
C SER A 170 -23.88 -17.80 -18.71
N GLU A 171 -25.03 -18.47 -18.65
CA GLU A 171 -26.22 -18.09 -19.41
C GLU A 171 -26.74 -16.70 -19.01
N LEU A 172 -26.86 -16.46 -17.70
CA LEU A 172 -27.29 -15.17 -17.16
C LEU A 172 -26.31 -14.04 -17.46
N MET A 173 -24.99 -14.30 -17.42
CA MET A 173 -23.98 -13.34 -17.84
C MET A 173 -24.18 -12.94 -19.30
N LYS A 174 -24.35 -13.91 -20.21
CA LYS A 174 -24.60 -13.66 -21.64
C LYS A 174 -25.85 -12.80 -21.87
N MET A 175 -26.93 -13.09 -21.14
CA MET A 175 -28.16 -12.29 -21.17
C MET A 175 -27.92 -10.87 -20.66
N PHE A 176 -27.24 -10.72 -19.52
CA PHE A 176 -26.90 -9.42 -18.93
C PHE A 176 -26.08 -8.54 -19.88
N LEU A 177 -25.07 -9.10 -20.56
CA LEU A 177 -24.27 -8.35 -21.54
C LEU A 177 -25.12 -7.94 -22.76
N SER A 178 -26.02 -8.80 -23.22
CA SER A 178 -26.96 -8.49 -24.30
C SER A 178 -27.90 -7.34 -23.92
N ASP A 179 -28.42 -7.35 -22.69
CA ASP A 179 -29.28 -6.28 -22.17
C ASP A 179 -28.52 -4.95 -22.11
N LEU A 180 -27.30 -4.93 -21.57
CA LEU A 180 -26.46 -3.73 -21.57
C LEU A 180 -26.27 -3.17 -22.99
N LYS A 181 -25.95 -4.04 -23.95
CA LYS A 181 -25.78 -3.66 -25.35
C LYS A 181 -27.05 -3.08 -25.95
N SER A 182 -28.21 -3.66 -25.65
CA SER A 182 -29.52 -3.16 -26.07
C SER A 182 -29.83 -1.76 -25.51
N MET A 183 -29.34 -1.47 -24.30
CA MET A 183 -29.43 -0.15 -23.66
C MET A 183 -28.42 0.86 -24.22
N GLY A 184 -27.66 0.51 -25.27
CA GLY A 184 -26.66 1.37 -25.89
C GLY A 184 -25.35 1.46 -25.10
N PHE A 185 -25.06 0.48 -24.23
CA PHE A 185 -23.77 0.38 -23.56
C PHE A 185 -22.66 0.15 -24.59
N LYS A 186 -21.60 0.95 -24.51
CA LYS A 186 -20.40 0.78 -25.32
C LYS A 186 -19.33 0.10 -24.48
N PHE A 187 -19.00 -1.12 -24.84
CA PHE A 187 -17.91 -1.86 -24.20
C PHE A 187 -16.57 -1.14 -24.42
N PRO A 188 -15.74 -1.01 -23.38
CA PRO A 188 -14.37 -0.53 -23.53
C PRO A 188 -13.56 -1.37 -24.51
N GLU A 189 -12.60 -0.73 -25.17
CA GLU A 189 -11.65 -1.43 -26.04
C GLU A 189 -10.70 -2.29 -25.22
N LEU A 190 -10.25 -3.40 -25.81
CA LEU A 190 -9.22 -4.25 -25.22
C LEU A 190 -7.85 -3.57 -25.34
N ILE A 191 -6.99 -3.78 -24.35
CA ILE A 191 -5.59 -3.40 -24.47
C ILE A 191 -4.95 -4.20 -25.60
N LYS A 192 -4.15 -3.51 -26.42
CA LYS A 192 -3.39 -4.10 -27.51
C LYS A 192 -2.04 -4.59 -27.01
N GLU A 193 -1.34 -5.39 -27.82
CA GLU A 193 -0.02 -5.91 -27.45
C GLU A 193 1.03 -4.79 -27.25
N ASP A 194 0.84 -3.63 -27.89
CA ASP A 194 1.66 -2.42 -27.76
C ASP A 194 1.20 -1.49 -26.62
N TYR A 195 0.31 -1.94 -25.74
CA TYR A 195 -0.13 -1.15 -24.59
C TYR A 195 1.01 -0.96 -23.59
N GLU A 196 1.51 0.26 -23.50
CA GLU A 196 2.37 0.70 -22.41
C GLU A 196 1.50 1.18 -21.25
N ASP A 197 1.67 0.56 -20.08
CA ASP A 197 0.96 0.99 -18.88
C ASP A 197 1.44 2.39 -18.46
N PRO A 198 0.56 3.41 -18.48
CA PRO A 198 0.93 4.80 -18.20
C PRO A 198 1.35 5.03 -16.74
N TYR A 199 1.20 4.01 -15.88
CA TYR A 199 1.62 4.05 -14.48
C TYR A 199 2.94 3.34 -14.20
N LEU A 200 3.59 2.80 -15.23
CA LEU A 200 4.93 2.26 -15.07
C LEU A 200 5.86 3.36 -14.56
N PRO A 201 6.69 3.07 -13.54
CA PRO A 201 7.68 4.02 -13.09
C PRO A 201 8.66 4.30 -14.24
N SER A 202 9.04 5.57 -14.42
CA SER A 202 9.98 5.93 -15.48
C SER A 202 11.28 5.15 -15.34
N SER A 203 11.70 4.47 -16.40
CA SER A 203 13.02 3.87 -16.52
C SER A 203 14.08 4.88 -17.01
N ASN A 204 13.64 6.04 -17.49
CA ASN A 204 14.51 7.10 -17.97
C ASN A 204 14.89 8.04 -16.81
N GLU A 205 15.99 7.73 -16.15
CA GLU A 205 16.59 8.50 -15.05
C GLU A 205 17.09 9.91 -15.45
N THR A 206 17.12 10.22 -16.76
CA THR A 206 17.54 11.54 -17.27
C THR A 206 16.38 12.53 -17.43
N ASP A 207 15.14 12.04 -17.37
CA ASP A 207 13.97 12.90 -17.47
C ASP A 207 13.66 13.56 -16.13
N ARG A 208 13.21 14.81 -16.18
CA ARG A 208 12.68 15.54 -15.03
C ARG A 208 11.16 15.43 -14.93
N ASN A 209 10.47 15.19 -16.04
CA ASN A 209 9.02 15.13 -16.08
C ASN A 209 8.52 13.70 -15.85
N VAL A 210 8.67 13.23 -14.61
CA VAL A 210 8.28 11.87 -14.22
C VAL A 210 6.86 11.85 -13.70
N ASN A 211 5.95 11.12 -14.38
CA ASN A 211 4.60 10.88 -13.87
C ASN A 211 4.61 10.01 -12.62
N CYS A 212 5.00 8.75 -12.81
CA CYS A 212 4.99 7.74 -11.77
C CYS A 212 6.42 7.43 -11.32
N ARG A 213 6.62 7.40 -10.01
CA ARG A 213 7.91 7.18 -9.37
C ARG A 213 7.84 5.97 -8.46
N ARG A 214 8.93 5.21 -8.38
CA ARG A 214 9.05 4.12 -7.42
C ARG A 214 8.97 4.67 -6.00
N MET A 215 8.22 4.01 -5.14
CA MET A 215 8.18 4.34 -3.72
C MET A 215 8.02 3.07 -2.90
N ASN A 216 8.28 3.16 -1.60
CA ASN A 216 7.74 2.24 -0.63
C ASN A 216 7.25 3.00 0.59
N LEU A 217 6.10 2.61 1.10
CA LEU A 217 5.59 3.05 2.39
C LEU A 217 5.02 1.86 3.13
N GLU A 218 5.47 1.73 4.37
CA GLU A 218 5.00 0.82 5.38
C GLU A 218 4.96 1.58 6.71
N PHE A 219 3.87 1.36 7.44
CA PHE A 219 3.64 1.97 8.73
C PHE A 219 3.65 0.88 9.78
N GLU A 220 4.18 1.18 10.96
CA GLU A 220 4.03 0.28 12.10
C GLU A 220 2.53 0.17 12.42
N LEU A 221 2.01 -1.05 12.42
CA LEU A 221 0.65 -1.34 12.85
C LEU A 221 0.59 -1.15 14.36
N VAL A 222 -0.27 -0.23 14.81
CA VAL A 222 -0.54 0.05 16.21
C VAL A 222 -1.92 -0.50 16.53
N ASP A 223 -2.02 -1.35 17.55
CA ASP A 223 -3.30 -1.78 18.08
C ASP A 223 -3.90 -0.61 18.89
N PRO A 224 -5.08 -0.09 18.51
CA PRO A 224 -5.75 0.98 19.25
C PRO A 224 -6.13 0.58 20.68
N GLU A 225 -6.28 -0.72 20.96
CA GLU A 225 -6.58 -1.22 22.32
C GLU A 225 -5.32 -1.27 23.21
N GLU A 226 -4.11 -1.19 22.63
CA GLU A 226 -2.81 -1.19 23.33
C GLU A 226 -2.13 0.19 23.33
N ASP A 227 -2.91 1.28 23.28
CA ASP A 227 -2.39 2.66 23.22
C ASP A 227 -1.47 2.99 24.42
N GLU A 228 -1.77 2.44 25.61
CA GLU A 228 -0.92 2.59 26.80
C GLU A 228 0.46 1.91 26.66
N GLU A 229 0.59 0.88 25.82
CA GLU A 229 1.86 0.18 25.56
C GLU A 229 2.68 0.84 24.46
N GLN A 230 2.08 1.70 23.62
CA GLN A 230 2.77 2.32 22.48
C GLN A 230 3.98 3.16 22.93
N GLY A 231 3.80 3.96 23.99
CA GLY A 231 4.89 4.77 24.56
C GLY A 231 6.04 3.92 25.10
N LEU A 232 5.71 2.78 25.72
CA LEU A 232 6.70 1.84 26.26
C LEU A 232 7.45 1.12 25.13
N ARG A 233 6.74 0.64 24.12
CA ARG A 233 7.34 0.01 22.93
C ARG A 233 8.30 0.95 22.21
N LYS A 234 7.92 2.21 22.00
CA LYS A 234 8.81 3.22 21.43
C LYS A 234 10.03 3.49 22.33
N ALA A 235 9.87 3.50 23.65
CA ALA A 235 10.99 3.64 24.57
C ALA A 235 11.98 2.47 24.49
N ILE A 236 11.48 1.23 24.39
CA ILE A 236 12.30 0.03 24.17
C ILE A 236 13.06 0.15 22.83
N GLN A 237 12.37 0.52 21.75
CA GLN A 237 12.98 0.70 20.43
C GLN A 237 14.10 1.76 20.46
N LYS A 238 13.89 2.90 21.13
CA LYS A 238 14.92 3.95 21.31
C LYS A 238 16.16 3.42 22.01
N LEU A 239 15.98 2.66 23.09
CA LEU A 239 17.10 2.09 23.85
C LEU A 239 17.87 1.07 23.02
N ASN A 240 17.19 0.18 22.30
CA ASN A 240 17.82 -0.79 21.42
C ASN A 240 18.63 -0.09 20.32
N TYR A 241 18.02 0.85 19.60
CA TYR A 241 18.70 1.57 18.51
C TYR A 241 19.88 2.41 18.99
N PHE A 242 19.77 3.03 20.17
CA PHE A 242 20.91 3.74 20.75
C PHE A 242 21.99 2.79 21.24
N GLY A 243 21.62 1.60 21.74
CA GLY A 243 22.54 0.51 22.07
C GLY A 243 23.39 0.11 20.86
N ASP A 244 22.76 -0.14 19.72
CA ASP A 244 23.44 -0.44 18.45
C ASP A 244 24.46 0.66 18.08
N ILE A 245 24.09 1.94 18.26
CA ILE A 245 24.98 3.08 17.96
C ILE A 245 26.17 3.14 18.92
N ILE A 246 25.98 2.84 20.22
CA ILE A 246 27.09 2.78 21.18
C ILE A 246 28.04 1.65 20.81
N GLU A 247 27.52 0.47 20.49
CA GLU A 247 28.34 -0.69 20.12
C GLU A 247 29.18 -0.36 18.88
N TRP A 248 28.56 0.23 17.86
CA TRP A 248 29.26 0.75 16.69
C TRP A 248 30.34 1.79 17.02
N CYS A 249 30.04 2.75 17.90
CA CYS A 249 31.03 3.75 18.36
C CYS A 249 32.20 3.10 19.11
N ASN A 250 31.94 2.08 19.92
CA ASN A 250 32.97 1.34 20.65
C ASN A 250 33.92 0.59 19.70
N GLU A 251 33.41 0.00 18.61
CA GLU A 251 34.24 -0.65 17.58
C GLU A 251 35.22 0.31 16.91
N THR A 252 34.86 1.60 16.81
CA THR A 252 35.71 2.64 16.23
C THR A 252 36.69 3.28 17.23
N GLY A 253 36.74 2.80 18.48
CA GLY A 253 37.66 3.28 19.52
C GLY A 253 37.15 4.45 20.34
N TYR A 254 35.87 4.82 20.22
CA TYR A 254 35.21 5.85 21.04
C TYR A 254 34.43 5.21 22.20
N SER A 255 35.09 4.99 23.34
CA SER A 255 34.54 4.26 24.49
C SER A 255 34.01 5.12 25.65
N ASN A 256 33.98 6.45 25.49
CA ASN A 256 33.55 7.38 26.56
C ASN A 256 32.03 7.62 26.61
N LEU A 257 31.22 6.89 25.84
CA LEU A 257 29.77 6.97 25.90
C LEU A 257 29.28 6.15 27.10
N THR A 258 28.87 6.84 28.15
CA THR A 258 28.60 6.24 29.47
C THR A 258 27.37 5.32 29.44
N GLU A 259 27.55 4.06 29.83
CA GLU A 259 26.47 3.10 30.08
C GLU A 259 25.71 3.48 31.37
N SER A 260 24.70 4.33 31.26
CA SER A 260 23.57 4.29 32.19
C SER A 260 22.29 4.57 31.42
N PHE A 261 21.84 3.57 30.66
CA PHE A 261 20.52 3.62 30.08
C PHE A 261 19.48 3.64 31.19
N ARG A 262 18.56 4.61 31.13
CA ARG A 262 17.37 4.57 31.98
C ARG A 262 16.52 3.37 31.58
N SER A 263 15.76 2.83 32.52
CA SER A 263 14.75 1.82 32.18
C SER A 263 13.77 2.35 31.12
N PRO A 264 13.20 1.50 30.25
CA PRO A 264 12.21 1.90 29.26
C PRO A 264 11.06 2.73 29.86
N GLU A 265 10.61 2.39 31.06
CA GLU A 265 9.54 3.09 31.78
C GLU A 265 9.93 4.51 32.16
N GLN A 266 11.16 4.69 32.66
CA GLN A 266 11.68 6.03 32.99
C GLN A 266 11.92 6.88 31.75
N LEU A 267 12.34 6.26 30.65
CA LEU A 267 12.52 6.97 29.38
C LEU A 267 11.18 7.43 28.82
N ARG A 268 10.18 6.54 28.83
CA ARG A 268 8.80 6.83 28.43
C ARG A 268 8.27 8.07 29.15
N VAL A 269 8.26 8.06 30.49
CA VAL A 269 7.76 9.19 31.30
C VAL A 269 8.42 10.51 30.90
N LYS A 270 9.74 10.54 30.72
CA LYS A 270 10.45 11.77 30.33
C LYS A 270 10.15 12.24 28.91
N HIS A 271 9.87 11.32 27.99
CA HIS A 271 9.52 11.66 26.62
C HIS A 271 8.06 12.09 26.51
N ASP A 272 7.17 11.52 27.32
CA ASP A 272 5.77 11.91 27.45
C ASP A 272 5.64 13.34 28.00
N GLU A 273 6.50 13.74 28.94
CA GLU A 273 6.57 15.11 29.46
C GLU A 273 7.25 16.12 28.50
N SER A 274 7.94 15.65 27.46
CA SER A 274 8.68 16.52 26.53
C SER A 274 7.81 17.00 25.39
N TYR A 275 7.45 18.30 25.40
CA TYR A 275 6.68 18.93 24.33
C TYR A 275 7.27 18.70 22.93
N VAL A 276 8.60 18.79 22.79
CA VAL A 276 9.26 18.67 21.48
C VAL A 276 9.12 17.25 20.94
N LEU A 277 9.39 16.25 21.77
CA LEU A 277 9.35 14.85 21.35
C LEU A 277 7.92 14.37 21.10
N GLN A 278 6.94 14.85 21.86
CA GLN A 278 5.52 14.57 21.58
C GLN A 278 5.09 15.15 20.22
N LYS A 279 5.58 16.34 19.87
CA LYS A 279 5.31 16.95 18.57
C LYS A 279 5.98 16.19 17.42
N ASP A 280 7.22 15.75 17.61
CA ASP A 280 7.95 15.00 16.58
C ASP A 280 7.27 13.66 16.27
N LEU A 281 6.66 13.00 17.27
CA LEU A 281 5.90 11.76 17.09
C LEU A 281 4.69 11.90 16.16
N ASN A 282 4.21 13.12 15.93
CA ASN A 282 3.15 13.44 14.98
C ASN A 282 3.69 14.10 13.69
N SER A 283 5.01 14.14 13.51
CA SER A 283 5.67 14.77 12.36
C SER A 283 6.40 13.74 11.50
N VAL A 284 6.48 13.98 10.19
CA VAL A 284 7.23 13.13 9.25
C VAL A 284 8.60 13.73 8.99
N LEU A 285 9.65 12.94 9.16
CA LEU A 285 11.01 13.32 8.77
C LEU A 285 11.30 12.85 7.34
N ILE A 286 11.74 13.76 6.50
CA ILE A 286 12.15 13.53 5.11
C ILE A 286 13.66 13.67 5.07
N VAL A 287 14.35 12.56 4.81
CA VAL A 287 15.81 12.53 4.69
C VAL A 287 16.16 12.53 3.22
N VAL A 288 16.87 13.56 2.76
CA VAL A 288 17.27 13.69 1.35
C VAL A 288 18.73 13.37 1.14
N ASN A 289 19.03 12.69 0.04
CA ASN A 289 20.39 12.45 -0.41
C ASN A 289 20.74 13.23 -1.66
N ASN A 290 22.01 13.63 -1.72
CA ASN A 290 22.60 14.17 -2.93
C ASN A 290 22.92 13.08 -3.96
N PHE A 291 23.47 11.94 -3.50
CA PHE A 291 23.85 10.81 -4.35
C PHE A 291 23.20 9.54 -3.86
N ALA A 292 22.98 8.59 -4.78
CA ALA A 292 22.32 7.35 -4.43
C ALA A 292 23.03 6.61 -3.29
N TRP A 293 22.26 6.28 -2.25
CA TRP A 293 22.79 5.58 -1.09
C TRP A 293 23.36 4.22 -1.49
N LYS A 294 24.54 3.95 -0.94
CA LYS A 294 25.14 2.61 -0.93
C LYS A 294 25.20 2.02 0.47
N TYR A 295 25.14 2.86 1.50
CA TYR A 295 25.41 2.52 2.89
C TYR A 295 24.85 3.60 3.82
N GLY A 296 24.68 3.28 5.11
CA GLY A 296 24.45 4.27 6.16
C GLY A 296 22.98 4.63 6.43
N ILE A 297 22.05 4.16 5.60
CA ILE A 297 20.60 4.33 5.83
C ILE A 297 20.20 3.79 7.21
N GLY A 298 20.71 2.62 7.59
CA GLY A 298 20.43 1.99 8.88
C GLY A 298 20.84 2.83 10.09
N LEU A 299 21.89 3.65 9.96
CA LEU A 299 22.33 4.56 11.02
C LEU A 299 21.31 5.70 11.21
N ILE A 300 20.84 6.29 10.10
CA ILE A 300 19.82 7.34 10.12
C ILE A 300 18.50 6.81 10.68
N GLN A 301 18.11 5.58 10.32
CA GLN A 301 16.92 4.92 10.88
C GLN A 301 17.04 4.80 12.41
N ARG A 302 18.18 4.32 12.91
CA ARG A 302 18.42 4.18 14.36
C ARG A 302 18.38 5.52 15.10
N LEU A 303 18.89 6.59 14.48
CA LEU A 303 18.90 7.92 15.06
C LEU A 303 17.50 8.55 15.16
N TYR A 304 16.65 8.38 14.14
CA TYR A 304 15.44 9.20 13.99
C TYR A 304 14.12 8.43 13.95
N GLN A 305 14.09 7.20 13.44
CA GLN A 305 12.84 6.44 13.24
C GLN A 305 11.94 6.35 14.49
N PRO A 306 12.46 6.11 15.71
CA PRO A 306 11.58 5.97 16.88
C PRO A 306 11.11 7.32 17.47
N TYR A 307 11.53 8.44 16.89
CA TYR A 307 11.20 9.80 17.35
C TYR A 307 10.16 10.51 16.47
N PHE A 308 10.00 10.07 15.23
CA PHE A 308 9.05 10.65 14.27
C PHE A 308 7.85 9.73 14.03
N ALA A 309 6.77 10.28 13.46
CA ALA A 309 5.65 9.48 12.98
C ALA A 309 6.08 8.49 11.88
N SER A 310 6.96 8.96 10.99
CA SER A 310 7.61 8.17 9.96
C SER A 310 8.87 8.88 9.49
N VAL A 311 9.89 8.11 9.08
CA VAL A 311 11.09 8.61 8.41
C VAL A 311 11.05 8.13 6.97
N ILE A 312 11.05 9.05 6.02
CA ILE A 312 10.96 8.77 4.58
C ILE A 312 12.22 9.26 3.90
N PHE A 313 12.92 8.33 3.28
CA PHE A 313 14.11 8.60 2.48
C PHE A 313 13.70 9.07 1.09
N CYS A 314 14.21 10.22 0.62
CA CYS A 314 13.83 10.76 -0.68
C CYS A 314 15.04 11.19 -1.50
N GLY A 315 15.09 10.71 -2.73
CA GLY A 315 16.13 11.00 -3.71
C GLY A 315 16.43 9.78 -4.57
N SER A 316 17.60 9.76 -5.22
CA SER A 316 17.95 8.62 -6.06
C SER A 316 18.21 7.40 -5.18
N PHE A 317 17.36 6.38 -5.31
CA PHE A 317 17.41 5.17 -4.49
C PHE A 317 17.34 3.92 -5.35
N TYR A 318 18.29 3.01 -5.13
CA TYR A 318 18.49 1.76 -5.89
C TYR A 318 18.76 0.63 -4.88
N PRO A 319 17.72 -0.10 -4.41
CA PRO A 319 17.86 -1.14 -3.40
C PRO A 319 18.96 -2.18 -3.72
N GLU A 320 19.12 -2.51 -5.00
CA GLU A 320 20.10 -3.47 -5.50
C GLU A 320 21.57 -3.02 -5.37
N LYS A 321 21.81 -1.74 -5.05
CA LYS A 321 23.14 -1.16 -4.84
C LYS A 321 23.49 -0.95 -3.37
N LEU A 322 22.60 -1.31 -2.45
CA LEU A 322 22.88 -1.24 -1.02
C LEU A 322 23.87 -2.33 -0.62
N GLU A 323 24.89 -1.94 0.13
CA GLU A 323 25.91 -2.81 0.68
C GLU A 323 25.67 -3.01 2.18
N GLU A 324 25.39 -4.24 2.60
CA GLU A 324 25.35 -4.62 4.02
C GLU A 324 26.78 -4.94 4.47
N GLN A 325 27.43 -4.00 5.16
CA GLN A 325 28.82 -4.17 5.62
C GLN A 325 28.91 -4.62 7.08
N ASP A 326 27.99 -4.15 7.94
CA ASP A 326 27.92 -4.49 9.36
C ASP A 326 26.47 -4.43 9.89
N ASN A 327 26.24 -4.88 11.12
CA ASN A 327 24.89 -4.95 11.71
C ASN A 327 24.28 -3.57 12.05
N TYR A 328 25.09 -2.52 12.16
CA TYR A 328 24.68 -1.22 12.71
C TYR A 328 24.27 -0.22 11.62
N THR A 329 24.83 -0.39 10.44
CA THR A 329 24.60 0.44 9.26
C THR A 329 23.79 -0.26 8.20
N SER A 330 23.65 -1.59 8.33
CA SER A 330 22.65 -2.36 7.61
C SER A 330 21.27 -1.76 7.85
N THR A 331 20.56 -1.70 6.73
CA THR A 331 19.22 -1.17 6.63
C THR A 331 18.24 -1.95 7.51
N ILE A 332 17.36 -1.24 8.21
CA ILE A 332 16.24 -1.84 8.94
C ILE A 332 15.05 -1.92 7.99
N ASN A 333 14.60 -3.12 7.67
CA ASN A 333 13.40 -3.31 6.84
C ASN A 333 12.13 -3.23 7.69
N PRO A 334 11.04 -2.64 7.16
CA PRO A 334 10.93 -2.01 5.85
C PRO A 334 11.52 -0.59 5.78
N ILE A 335 12.00 -0.19 4.60
CA ILE A 335 12.39 1.20 4.32
C ILE A 335 11.24 1.96 3.68
N ASN A 336 10.93 3.13 4.23
CA ASN A 336 10.05 4.10 3.58
C ASN A 336 10.87 5.00 2.66
N TYR A 337 10.57 4.99 1.36
CA TYR A 337 11.30 5.80 0.40
C TYR A 337 10.43 6.35 -0.73
N VAL A 338 10.87 7.46 -1.31
CA VAL A 338 10.35 8.03 -2.56
C VAL A 338 11.52 8.25 -3.51
N HIS A 339 11.50 7.56 -4.65
CA HIS A 339 12.56 7.68 -5.64
C HIS A 339 12.45 9.00 -6.42
N MET A 340 13.58 9.69 -6.58
CA MET A 340 13.74 10.79 -7.54
C MET A 340 14.83 10.46 -8.55
N ASN A 341 14.56 10.81 -9.81
CA ASN A 341 15.56 10.70 -10.86
C ASN A 341 16.74 11.61 -10.53
N PRO A 342 18.00 11.20 -10.82
CA PRO A 342 19.17 12.06 -10.69
C PRO A 342 19.05 13.39 -11.46
N ALA A 343 18.27 13.43 -12.54
CA ALA A 343 18.02 14.66 -13.28
C ALA A 343 17.21 15.71 -12.50
N GLU A 344 16.45 15.28 -11.49
CA GLU A 344 15.56 16.13 -10.68
C GLU A 344 16.24 16.70 -9.44
N ILE A 345 17.19 15.97 -8.87
CA ILE A 345 17.99 16.38 -7.71
C ILE A 345 19.46 16.50 -8.13
N VAL A 346 19.91 17.73 -8.37
CA VAL A 346 21.24 17.98 -8.96
C VAL A 346 22.17 18.55 -7.92
N ASN A 347 23.14 17.76 -7.46
CA ASN A 347 24.11 18.19 -6.44
C ASN A 347 23.43 18.72 -5.16
N GLY A 348 22.34 18.07 -4.72
CA GLY A 348 21.53 18.48 -3.56
C GLY A 348 20.56 19.64 -3.83
N ALA A 349 20.64 20.29 -5.00
CA ALA A 349 19.65 21.28 -5.41
C ALA A 349 18.30 20.62 -5.69
N PHE A 350 17.22 21.37 -5.47
CA PHE A 350 15.83 20.93 -5.67
C PHE A 350 15.33 19.83 -4.74
N ALA A 351 16.10 19.49 -3.70
CA ALA A 351 15.68 18.50 -2.69
C ALA A 351 14.38 18.90 -1.95
N TYR A 352 13.99 20.18 -1.96
CA TYR A 352 12.69 20.64 -1.47
C TYR A 352 11.50 19.98 -2.21
N HIS A 353 11.70 19.48 -3.44
CA HIS A 353 10.68 18.75 -4.18
C HIS A 353 10.23 17.47 -3.46
N CYS A 354 11.13 16.84 -2.68
CA CYS A 354 10.79 15.73 -1.80
C CYS A 354 9.67 16.07 -0.82
N VAL A 355 9.63 17.31 -0.31
CA VAL A 355 8.55 17.75 0.60
C VAL A 355 7.21 17.76 -0.12
N THR A 356 7.17 18.24 -1.37
CA THR A 356 5.95 18.23 -2.19
C THR A 356 5.48 16.80 -2.44
N LEU A 357 6.39 15.92 -2.88
CA LEU A 357 6.06 14.52 -3.17
C LEU A 357 5.54 13.78 -1.93
N VAL A 358 6.20 13.93 -0.79
CA VAL A 358 5.77 13.30 0.46
C VAL A 358 4.45 13.85 0.95
N LYS A 359 4.18 15.15 0.75
CA LYS A 359 2.89 15.75 1.11
C LYS A 359 1.74 15.26 0.23
N GLU A 360 2.00 15.00 -1.06
CA GLU A 360 1.00 14.46 -2.01
C GLU A 360 0.52 13.05 -1.64
N ILE A 361 1.29 12.31 -0.84
CA ILE A 361 0.89 10.99 -0.31
C ILE A 361 -0.37 11.11 0.57
N GLY A 362 -0.63 12.28 1.16
CA GLY A 362 -1.87 12.52 1.91
C GLY A 362 -1.97 11.76 3.23
N MET A 363 -0.86 11.58 3.93
CA MET A 363 -0.84 10.95 5.25
C MET A 363 -1.77 11.67 6.23
N SER A 364 -2.65 10.91 6.89
CA SER A 364 -3.54 11.43 7.92
C SER A 364 -2.81 11.51 9.27
N ASN A 365 -3.28 12.38 10.18
CA ASN A 365 -2.72 12.56 11.53
C ASN A 365 -1.25 13.01 11.58
N VAL A 366 -0.77 13.70 10.53
CA VAL A 366 0.55 14.34 10.50
C VAL A 366 0.40 15.84 10.77
N GLU A 367 1.08 16.35 11.80
CA GLU A 367 1.09 17.77 12.18
C GLU A 367 2.10 18.59 11.38
N GLY A 368 3.14 17.96 10.82
CA GLY A 368 4.19 18.66 10.09
C GLY A 368 5.19 17.75 9.38
N TYR A 369 6.03 18.37 8.54
CA TYR A 369 7.10 17.71 7.80
C TYR A 369 8.43 18.41 8.10
N PHE A 370 9.46 17.63 8.37
CA PHE A 370 10.84 18.09 8.50
C PHE A 370 11.66 17.58 7.33
N LEU A 371 12.51 18.44 6.78
CA LEU A 371 13.45 18.07 5.73
C LEU A 371 14.86 18.17 6.30
N MET A 372 15.65 17.11 6.15
CA MET A 372 17.06 17.11 6.52
C MET A 372 17.90 16.43 5.43
N ALA A 373 19.13 16.90 5.24
CA ALA A 373 20.09 16.22 4.37
C ALA A 373 20.74 15.04 5.12
N ASP A 374 21.16 14.02 4.37
CA ASP A 374 21.77 12.79 4.89
C ASP A 374 23.14 13.00 5.56
N ASP A 375 23.82 14.11 5.26
CA ASP A 375 25.07 14.55 5.88
C ASP A 375 24.88 15.49 7.09
N THR A 376 23.65 15.71 7.52
CA THR A 376 23.32 16.55 8.69
C THR A 376 22.86 15.72 9.87
N VAL A 377 23.20 16.15 11.09
CA VAL A 377 22.67 15.58 12.34
C VAL A 377 21.81 16.63 13.02
N PHE A 378 20.54 16.29 13.22
CA PHE A 378 19.57 17.18 13.84
C PHE A 378 19.37 16.82 15.31
N ASN A 379 19.54 17.81 16.20
CA ASN A 379 19.28 17.64 17.63
C ASN A 379 17.78 17.70 17.91
N ILE A 380 17.06 16.61 17.63
CA ILE A 380 15.61 16.47 17.74
C ILE A 380 15.02 16.84 19.11
N TRP A 381 15.82 16.84 20.17
CA TRP A 381 15.36 17.24 21.51
C TRP A 381 15.34 18.76 21.73
N GLN A 382 15.83 19.55 20.78
CA GLN A 382 15.82 21.02 20.86
C GLN A 382 14.54 21.58 20.24
N ARG A 383 13.88 22.50 20.95
CA ARG A 383 12.68 23.16 20.44
C ARG A 383 13.05 24.07 19.27
N ILE A 384 12.46 23.81 18.10
CA ILE A 384 12.50 24.75 16.97
C ILE A 384 11.31 25.72 17.09
N ASP A 385 11.59 27.02 16.93
CA ASP A 385 10.56 28.06 16.83
C ASP A 385 10.06 28.17 15.38
N TYR A 386 8.91 27.57 15.10
CA TYR A 386 8.29 27.55 13.76
C TYR A 386 7.81 28.92 13.26
N SER A 387 7.86 29.98 14.08
CA SER A 387 7.65 31.35 13.60
C SER A 387 8.83 31.87 12.76
N ARG A 388 9.93 31.11 12.68
CA ARG A 388 11.14 31.45 11.94
C ARG A 388 11.46 30.36 10.92
N VAL A 389 11.72 30.77 9.68
CA VAL A 389 12.30 29.88 8.66
C VAL A 389 13.80 29.81 8.93
N HIS A 390 14.29 28.61 9.21
CA HIS A 390 15.71 28.32 9.32
C HIS A 390 16.16 27.72 7.98
N HIS A 391 17.11 28.38 7.31
CA HIS A 391 17.75 27.91 6.08
C HIS A 391 19.14 27.36 6.40
#